data_AF-A0A258GRM7-F1
#
_entry.id   AF-A0A258GRM7-F1
#
_cell.length_a   1.000
_cell.length_b   1.000
_cell.length_c   1.000
_cell.angle_alpha   90.00
_cell.angle_beta   90.00
_cell.angle_gamma   90.00
#
_symmetry.space_group_name_H-M   'P 1'
#
loop_
_entity.id
_entity.type
_entity.pdbx_description
1 polymer ?
#
loop_
_entity_poly.entity_id
_entity_poly.type
_entity_poly.pdbx_seq_one_letter_code
_entity_poly.pdbx_strand_id
1 'polypeptide(L)'
;MRDPRDVPGFVAPVRQALTAPLLMGGAPRSYAILNGTLAAIVAFAGALLPGLILGIAGHVLGVFLARRDPDAVEVMSRAMRIPTHLET
;
A
#
# COMPACT_ATOMS: atom_id res chain seq x y z
N MET A 1 22.18 16.14 -10.27
CA MET A 1 22.76 17.46 -10.60
C MET A 1 22.64 18.31 -9.34
N ARG A 2 23.72 18.94 -8.86
CA ARG A 2 23.62 19.94 -7.78
C ARG A 2 23.04 21.22 -8.39
N ASP A 3 22.03 21.81 -7.76
CA ASP A 3 21.50 23.11 -8.17
C ASP A 3 22.58 24.16 -7.86
N PRO A 4 22.90 25.09 -8.77
CA PRO A 4 23.86 26.16 -8.50
C PRO A 4 23.52 27.01 -7.26
N ARG A 5 22.27 26.96 -6.79
CA ARG A 5 21.76 27.66 -5.60
C ARG A 5 21.91 26.87 -4.30
N ASP A 6 22.36 25.62 -4.35
CA ASP A 6 22.53 24.77 -3.17
C ASP A 6 23.66 25.31 -2.26
N VAL A 7 23.38 25.47 -0.96
CA VAL A 7 24.41 25.85 0.03
C VAL A 7 25.28 24.63 0.34
N PRO A 8 26.62 24.71 0.16
CA PRO A 8 27.52 23.58 0.44
C PRO A 8 27.39 23.08 1.87
N GLY A 9 27.24 21.76 2.05
CA GLY A 9 27.12 21.12 3.37
C GLY A 9 25.72 21.14 4.00
N PHE A 10 24.74 21.85 3.43
CA PHE A 10 23.36 21.90 3.94
C PHE A 10 22.36 21.06 3.14
N VAL A 11 22.77 20.53 1.98
CA VAL A 11 21.93 19.65 1.15
C VAL A 11 22.48 18.23 1.12
N ALA A 12 21.60 17.25 1.28
CA ALA A 12 21.93 15.83 1.18
C ALA A 12 20.96 15.15 0.18
N PRO A 13 21.45 14.22 -0.66
CA PRO A 13 20.60 13.52 -1.62
C PRO A 13 19.60 12.60 -0.89
N VAL A 14 18.30 12.82 -1.07
CA VAL A 14 17.25 11.91 -0.60
C VAL A 14 17.04 10.81 -1.63
N ARG A 15 17.14 9.55 -1.19
CA ARG A 15 16.86 8.40 -2.06
C ARG A 15 15.35 8.19 -2.12
N GLN A 16 14.83 8.01 -3.33
CA GLN A 16 13.40 7.75 -3.54
C GLN A 16 12.90 6.53 -2.76
N ALA A 17 13.75 5.55 -2.48
CA ALA A 17 13.40 4.41 -1.63
C ALA A 17 12.97 4.79 -0.19
N LEU A 18 13.30 6.00 0.28
CA LEU A 18 12.91 6.51 1.60
C LEU A 18 11.57 7.24 1.59
N THR A 19 11.10 7.70 0.43
CA THR A 19 9.94 8.59 0.30
C THR A 19 8.83 8.01 -0.56
N ALA A 20 9.15 7.09 -1.47
CA ALA A 20 8.17 6.43 -2.31
C ALA A 20 7.53 5.24 -1.57
N PRO A 21 6.23 5.01 -1.79
CA PRO A 21 5.55 3.84 -1.25
C PRO A 21 6.19 2.53 -1.69
N LEU A 22 6.32 1.59 -0.76
CA LEU A 22 6.83 0.26 -1.02
C LEU A 22 5.74 -0.61 -1.64
N LEU A 23 5.87 -0.86 -2.95
CA LEU A 23 4.99 -1.75 -3.69
C LEU A 23 5.55 -3.19 -3.71
N MET A 24 4.64 -4.16 -3.74
CA MET A 24 4.91 -5.59 -3.88
C MET A 24 4.04 -6.12 -5.02
N GLY A 25 4.64 -6.37 -6.18
CA GLY A 25 3.89 -6.76 -7.39
C GLY A 25 2.94 -5.67 -7.91
N GLY A 26 3.15 -4.41 -7.53
CA GLY A 26 2.29 -3.28 -7.91
C GLY A 26 1.20 -2.93 -6.90
N ALA A 27 0.97 -3.76 -5.86
CA ALA A 27 0.09 -3.43 -4.74
C ALA A 27 0.89 -2.88 -3.54
N PRO A 28 0.31 -2.08 -2.63
CA PRO A 28 1.02 -1.60 -1.45
C PRO A 28 1.38 -2.78 -0.54
N ARG A 29 2.63 -2.82 -0.04
CA ARG A 29 3.17 -3.99 0.67
C ARG A 29 2.31 -4.46 1.84
N SER A 30 1.85 -3.54 2.70
CA SER A 30 1.01 -3.86 3.85
C SER A 30 -0.31 -4.53 3.44
N TYR A 31 -0.94 -4.01 2.39
CA TYR A 31 -2.15 -4.58 1.80
C TYR A 31 -1.89 -5.97 1.21
N ALA A 32 -0.83 -6.14 0.43
CA ALA A 32 -0.50 -7.42 -0.20
C ALA A 32 -0.27 -8.52 0.84
N ILE A 33 0.40 -8.21 1.95
CA ILE A 33 0.62 -9.14 3.07
C ILE A 33 -0.72 -9.51 3.73
N LEU A 34 -1.59 -8.53 4.00
CA LEU A 34 -2.89 -8.77 4.60
C LEU A 34 -3.75 -9.67 3.69
N ASN A 35 -3.84 -9.34 2.40
CA ASN A 35 -4.60 -10.09 1.43
C ASN A 35 -4.05 -11.52 1.27
N GLY A 36 -2.73 -11.68 1.18
CA GLY A 36 -2.09 -13.00 1.11
C GLY A 36 -2.36 -13.85 2.35
N THR A 37 -2.35 -13.23 3.54
CA THR A 37 -2.69 -13.90 4.80
C THR A 37 -4.15 -14.36 4.82
N LEU A 38 -5.09 -13.49 4.44
CA LEU A 38 -6.51 -13.83 4.38
C LEU A 38 -6.77 -14.98 3.38
N ALA A 39 -6.16 -14.91 2.20
CA ALA A 39 -6.23 -15.96 1.19
C ALA A 39 -5.67 -17.29 1.70
N ALA A 40 -4.52 -17.25 2.38
CA ALA A 40 -3.90 -18.42 2.98
C ALA A 40 -4.79 -19.05 4.06
N ILE A 41 -5.37 -18.25 4.96
CA ILE A 41 -6.30 -18.73 6.00
C ILE A 41 -7.47 -19.49 5.36
N VAL A 42 -8.09 -18.93 4.32
CA VAL A 42 -9.22 -19.57 3.62
C VAL A 42 -8.78 -20.86 2.92
N ALA A 43 -7.65 -20.82 2.24
CA ALA A 43 -7.11 -21.99 1.54
C ALA A 43 -6.79 -23.14 2.51
N PHE A 44 -6.11 -22.85 3.62
CA PHE A 44 -5.75 -23.83 4.65
C PHE A 44 -6.96 -24.35 5.45
N ALA A 45 -8.07 -23.60 5.49
CA ALA A 45 -9.34 -24.06 6.06
C ALA A 45 -10.07 -25.11 5.21
N GLY A 46 -9.45 -25.60 4.13
CA GLY A 46 -10.02 -26.59 3.21
C GLY A 46 -10.66 -25.99 1.96
N ALA A 47 -10.69 -24.66 1.83
CA ALA A 47 -11.27 -23.96 0.70
C ALA A 47 -10.17 -23.43 -0.26
N LEU A 48 -9.35 -24.33 -0.81
CA LEU A 48 -8.21 -23.98 -1.68
C LEU A 48 -8.62 -23.10 -2.87
N LEU A 49 -9.64 -23.50 -3.63
CA LEU A 49 -10.10 -22.73 -4.79
C LEU A 49 -10.65 -21.34 -4.39
N PRO A 50 -11.59 -21.23 -3.43
CA PRO A 50 -12.04 -19.93 -2.93
C PRO A 50 -10.91 -19.07 -2.38
N GLY A 51 -9.97 -19.65 -1.61
CA GLY A 51 -8.82 -18.94 -1.06
C GLY A 51 -7.90 -18.40 -2.14
N LEU A 52 -7.64 -19.18 -3.19
CA LEU A 52 -6.85 -18.72 -4.34
C LEU A 52 -7.56 -17.61 -5.12
N ILE A 53 -8.86 -17.77 -5.39
CA ILE A 53 -9.67 -16.74 -6.07
C ILE A 53 -9.67 -15.45 -5.27
N LEU A 54 -9.89 -15.53 -3.96
CA LEU A 54 -9.84 -14.40 -3.04
C LEU A 54 -8.48 -13.70 -3.10
N GLY A 55 -7.39 -14.48 -3.01
CA GLY A 55 -6.03 -13.95 -3.06
C GLY A 55 -5.73 -13.22 -4.37
N ILE A 56 -6.04 -13.83 -5.52
CA ILE A 56 -5.80 -13.22 -6.83
C ILE A 56 -6.67 -11.98 -7.02
N ALA A 57 -7.98 -12.08 -6.77
CA ALA A 57 -8.91 -10.98 -6.96
C ALA A 57 -8.57 -9.78 -6.06
N GLY A 58 -8.28 -10.04 -4.78
CA GLY A 58 -7.84 -9.01 -3.85
C GLY A 58 -6.51 -8.38 -4.27
N HIS A 59 -5.54 -9.17 -4.75
CA HIS A 59 -4.27 -8.61 -5.20
C HIS A 59 -4.44 -7.72 -6.43
N VAL A 60 -5.25 -8.14 -7.42
CA VAL A 60 -5.60 -7.34 -8.60
C VAL A 60 -6.27 -6.02 -8.18
N LEU A 61 -7.18 -6.06 -7.21
CA LEU A 61 -7.79 -4.86 -6.65
C LEU A 61 -6.75 -3.93 -6.01
N GLY A 62 -5.81 -4.48 -5.25
CA GLY A 62 -4.70 -3.72 -4.67
C GLY A 62 -3.82 -3.04 -5.73
N VAL A 63 -3.49 -3.74 -6.82
CA VAL A 63 -2.75 -3.16 -7.95
C VAL A 63 -3.54 -2.04 -8.61
N PHE A 64 -4.84 -2.23 -8.81
CA PHE A 64 -5.72 -1.23 -9.43
C PHE A 64 -5.85 0.05 -8.58
N LEU A 65 -5.92 -0.10 -7.26
CA LEU A 65 -5.94 1.03 -6.32
C LEU A 65 -4.61 1.77 -6.35
N ALA A 66 -3.49 1.05 -6.18
CA ALA A 66 -2.15 1.65 -6.21
C ALA A 66 -1.83 2.36 -7.53
N ARG A 67 -2.37 1.88 -8.65
CA ARG A 67 -2.21 2.52 -9.96
C ARG A 67 -2.94 3.86 -10.05
N ARG A 68 -4.00 4.08 -9.26
CA ARG A 68 -4.68 5.39 -9.16
C ARG A 68 -4.03 6.29 -8.14
N ASP A 69 -3.75 5.75 -6.96
CA ASP A 69 -3.13 6.45 -5.87
C ASP A 69 -2.36 5.42 -5.00
N PRO A 70 -1.02 5.50 -4.95
CA PRO A 70 -0.18 4.63 -4.12
C PRO A 70 -0.56 4.63 -2.63
N ASP A 71 -1.12 5.74 -2.12
CA ASP A 71 -1.45 5.93 -0.71
C ASP A 71 -2.92 5.59 -0.38
N ALA A 72 -3.70 5.13 -1.37
CA ALA A 72 -5.14 4.87 -1.22
C ALA A 72 -5.51 4.00 -0.01
N VAL A 73 -4.71 2.96 0.27
CA VAL A 73 -4.96 2.04 1.39
C VAL A 73 -4.73 2.72 2.74
N GLU A 74 -3.70 3.55 2.84
CA GLU A 74 -3.41 4.30 4.06
C GLU A 74 -4.49 5.35 4.32
N VAL A 75 -4.89 6.07 3.27
CA VAL A 75 -5.98 7.05 3.33
C VAL A 75 -7.29 6.38 3.75
N MET A 76 -7.64 5.24 3.18
CA MET A 76 -8.86 4.51 3.54
C MET A 76 -8.82 3.99 4.99
N SER A 77 -7.67 3.45 5.42
CA SER A 77 -7.46 3.02 6.81
C SER A 77 -7.65 4.19 7.78
N ARG A 78 -7.10 5.36 7.44
CA ARG A 78 -7.29 6.58 8.22
C ARG A 78 -8.74 7.05 8.21
N ALA A 79 -9.41 7.02 7.06
CA ALA A 79 -10.81 7.42 6.93
C ALA A 79 -11.74 6.55 7.79
N MET A 80 -11.49 5.25 7.89
CA MET A 80 -12.27 4.35 8.76
C MET A 80 -12.08 4.62 10.27
N ARG A 81 -11.00 5.30 10.67
CA ARG A 81 -10.71 5.64 12.08
C ARG A 81 -11.29 6.99 12.49
N ILE A 82 -11.54 7.89 11.54
CA ILE A 82 -12.03 9.24 11.82
C ILE A 82 -13.56 9.21 11.83
N PRO A 83 -14.22 9.77 12.87
CA PRO A 83 -15.68 9.87 12.88
C PRO A 83 -16.19 10.68 11.68
N THR A 84 -17.33 10.28 11.14
CA THR A 84 -17.94 10.94 9.97
C THR A 84 -18.52 12.31 10.28
N HIS A 85 -18.56 12.70 11.56
CA HIS A 85 -19.01 13.98 12.04
C HIS A 85 -17.88 14.71 12.78
N LEU A 86 -17.88 16.04 12.69
CA LEU A 86 -17.00 16.90 13.49
C LEU A 86 -17.79 17.29 14.75
N GLU A 87 -17.32 16.87 15.91
CA GLU A 87 -17.78 17.41 17.20
C GLU A 87 -17.17 18.80 17.35
N THR A 88 -18.00 19.83 17.31
CA THR A 88 -17.64 21.24 17.60
C THR A 88 -17.63 21.52 19.10
#